data_AF-A0A7W9LSZ7-F1
#
_entry.id   AF-A0A7W9LSZ7-F1
#
_cell.length_a   1.000
_cell.length_b   1.000
_cell.length_c   1.000
_cell.angle_alpha   90.00
_cell.angle_beta   90.00
_cell.angle_gamma   90.00
#
_symmetry.space_group_name_H-M   'P 1'
#
loop_
_entity.id
_entity.type
_entity.pdbx_description
1 polymer ?
#
loop_
_entity_poly.entity_id
_entity_poly.type
_entity_poly.pdbx_seq_one_letter_code
_entity_poly.pdbx_strand_id
1 'polypeptide(L)'
;MTDDSVPDLRASDADRERVAEILRDALAEGRLDMAEFEERLDATYQARTYGELAPITRDLPAAGVTAPSVSLTKEGAAGPDWSGRIVGGEGSSTWAVAVMAGFQRKGHWTMPRRFTCLALCGGGEIDLREATFADREVEINAIAIMGGIDVIVPPGVEVVVRGIGVMGGFDHQEEGVPGVPGAPRVIITGFALWGGVGVQRKLTRAEKRRLREERRQLDG
;
A
#
# COMPACT_ATOMS: atom_id res chain seq x y z
N MET A 1 3.61 21.41 20.34
CA MET A 1 2.85 22.54 19.80
C MET A 1 2.05 21.96 18.66
N THR A 2 0.80 21.63 18.95
CA THR A 2 -0.09 20.80 18.14
C THR A 2 -0.54 21.54 16.89
N ASP A 3 -0.56 20.78 15.81
CA ASP A 3 -1.00 21.12 14.45
C ASP A 3 -2.50 21.45 14.47
N ASP A 4 -2.85 22.74 14.50
CA ASP A 4 -4.23 23.21 14.70
C ASP A 4 -4.74 24.07 13.52
N SER A 5 -4.14 23.93 12.32
CA SER A 5 -4.43 24.82 11.18
C SER A 5 -5.13 24.17 9.99
N VAL A 6 -5.63 22.94 10.09
CA VAL A 6 -6.46 22.31 9.02
C VAL A 6 -7.88 22.90 8.89
N PRO A 7 -8.60 23.31 9.97
CA PRO A 7 -9.99 23.76 9.87
C PRO A 7 -10.20 25.01 9.01
N ASP A 8 -9.26 25.97 9.07
CA ASP A 8 -9.33 27.25 8.36
C ASP A 8 -8.79 27.21 6.93
N LEU A 9 -8.28 26.05 6.48
CA LEU A 9 -7.83 25.88 5.10
C LEU A 9 -9.02 25.93 4.14
N ARG A 10 -8.83 26.63 3.02
CA ARG A 10 -9.86 26.77 1.98
C ARG A 10 -10.03 25.43 1.25
N ALA A 11 -11.27 24.95 1.15
CA ALA A 11 -11.59 23.73 0.45
C ALA A 11 -11.46 23.91 -1.08
N SER A 12 -10.82 22.95 -1.75
CA SER A 12 -10.77 22.89 -3.21
C SER A 12 -12.10 22.42 -3.79
N ASP A 13 -12.35 22.72 -5.06
CA ASP A 13 -13.45 22.15 -5.83
C ASP A 13 -13.38 20.62 -5.85
N ALA A 14 -12.17 20.05 -5.86
CA ALA A 14 -11.95 18.61 -5.77
C ALA A 14 -12.37 18.01 -4.41
N ASP A 15 -12.32 18.79 -3.33
CA ASP A 15 -12.74 18.33 -2.01
C ASP A 15 -14.25 18.39 -1.85
N ARG A 16 -14.89 19.44 -2.41
CA ARG A 16 -16.35 19.51 -2.50
C ARG A 16 -16.92 18.36 -3.33
N GLU A 17 -16.27 18.02 -4.45
CA GLU A 17 -16.71 16.89 -5.28
C GLU A 17 -16.56 15.53 -4.59
N ARG A 18 -15.49 15.34 -3.80
CA ARG A 18 -15.31 14.12 -3.00
C ARG A 18 -16.42 13.95 -1.95
N VAL A 19 -16.84 15.05 -1.32
CA VAL A 19 -17.96 15.03 -0.36
C VAL A 19 -19.28 14.75 -1.06
N ALA A 20 -19.49 15.31 -2.26
CA ALA A 20 -20.68 15.03 -3.07
C ALA A 20 -20.80 13.54 -3.43
N GLU A 21 -19.70 12.85 -3.74
CA GLU A 21 -19.71 11.39 -3.96
C GLU A 21 -20.14 10.60 -2.72
N ILE A 22 -19.63 10.96 -1.54
CA ILE A 22 -20.02 10.30 -0.27
C ILE A 22 -21.53 10.44 -0.02
N LEU A 23 -22.10 11.61 -0.32
CA LEU A 23 -23.54 11.84 -0.20
C LEU A 23 -24.34 11.02 -1.22
N ARG A 24 -23.83 10.87 -2.45
CA ARG A 24 -24.47 10.03 -3.50
C ARG A 24 -24.49 8.56 -3.10
N ASP A 25 -23.39 8.05 -2.56
CA ASP A 25 -23.29 6.67 -2.07
C ASP A 25 -24.23 6.44 -0.88
N ALA A 26 -24.31 7.38 0.06
CA ALA A 26 -25.21 7.29 1.21
C ALA A 26 -26.70 7.28 0.82
N LEU A 27 -27.08 8.03 -0.22
CA LEU A 27 -28.42 7.98 -0.80
C LEU A 27 -28.68 6.61 -1.47
N ALA A 28 -27.71 6.08 -2.22
CA ALA A 28 -27.83 4.78 -2.87
C ALA A 28 -27.96 3.62 -1.86
N GLU A 29 -27.30 3.73 -0.70
CA GLU A 29 -27.44 2.80 0.42
C GLU A 29 -28.72 2.99 1.24
N GLY A 30 -29.53 4.03 0.95
CA GLY A 30 -30.76 4.35 1.68
C GLY A 30 -30.53 4.91 3.08
N ARG A 31 -29.32 5.44 3.36
CA ARG A 31 -28.96 6.06 4.65
C ARG A 31 -29.31 7.54 4.74
N LEU A 32 -29.46 8.19 3.59
CA LEU A 32 -30.05 9.51 3.44
C LEU A 32 -31.33 9.37 2.64
N ASP A 33 -32.36 10.12 3.00
CA ASP A 33 -33.46 10.35 2.07
C ASP A 33 -33.08 11.41 1.01
N MET A 34 -33.92 11.56 -0.01
CA MET A 34 -33.65 12.50 -1.11
C MET A 34 -33.63 13.97 -0.64
N ALA A 35 -34.46 14.33 0.35
CA ALA A 35 -34.52 15.70 0.85
C ALA A 35 -33.27 16.04 1.68
N GLU A 36 -32.81 15.11 2.51
CA GLU A 36 -31.56 15.21 3.27
C GLU A 36 -30.34 15.25 2.35
N PHE A 37 -30.36 14.48 1.25
CA PHE A 37 -29.32 14.50 0.23
C PHE A 37 -29.22 15.88 -0.44
N GLU A 38 -30.35 16.46 -0.89
CA GLU A 38 -30.37 17.78 -1.52
C GLU A 38 -29.88 18.88 -0.56
N GLU A 39 -30.33 18.87 0.69
CA GLU A 39 -29.90 19.85 1.71
C GLU A 39 -28.39 19.78 1.99
N ARG A 40 -27.84 18.56 2.09
CA ARG A 40 -26.41 18.35 2.33
C ARG A 40 -25.56 18.63 1.10
N LEU A 41 -26.08 18.39 -0.10
CA LEU A 41 -25.40 18.68 -1.36
C LEU A 41 -25.24 20.19 -1.57
N ASP A 42 -26.30 20.96 -1.29
CA ASP A 42 -26.26 22.42 -1.34
C ASP A 42 -25.26 22.98 -0.30
N ALA A 43 -25.30 22.48 0.94
CA ALA A 43 -24.34 22.86 1.98
C ALA A 43 -22.88 22.55 1.57
N THR A 44 -22.66 21.42 0.88
CA THR A 44 -21.34 21.01 0.37
C THR A 44 -20.80 22.02 -0.65
N TYR A 45 -21.63 22.46 -1.61
CA TYR A 45 -21.18 23.40 -2.63
C TYR A 45 -21.03 24.84 -2.12
N GLN A 46 -21.67 25.21 -1.01
CA GLN A 46 -21.51 26.51 -0.35
C GLN A 46 -20.30 26.56 0.60
N ALA A 47 -19.79 25.41 1.05
CA ALA A 47 -18.67 25.33 1.98
C ALA A 47 -17.37 25.89 1.37
N ARG A 48 -16.72 26.80 2.09
CA ARG A 48 -15.47 27.44 1.66
C ARG A 48 -14.24 26.88 2.35
N THR A 49 -14.42 26.21 3.49
CA THR A 49 -13.33 25.72 4.33
C THR A 49 -13.46 24.22 4.61
N TYR A 50 -12.35 23.56 4.94
CA TYR A 50 -12.38 22.15 5.36
C TYR A 50 -13.18 21.96 6.65
N GLY A 51 -13.15 22.94 7.56
CA GLY A 51 -13.97 22.94 8.79
C GLY A 51 -15.48 22.93 8.51
N GLU A 52 -15.93 23.53 7.42
CA GLU A 52 -17.34 23.53 6.99
C GLU A 52 -17.77 22.21 6.32
N LEU A 53 -16.84 21.49 5.69
CA LEU A 53 -17.12 20.19 5.04
C LEU A 53 -17.16 19.02 6.03
N ALA A 54 -16.35 19.07 7.09
CA ALA A 54 -16.26 18.01 8.11
C ALA A 54 -17.59 17.63 8.81
N PRO A 55 -18.48 18.58 9.21
CA PRO A 55 -19.74 18.21 9.86
C PRO A 55 -20.74 17.55 8.91
N ILE A 56 -20.67 17.81 7.59
CA ILE A 56 -21.63 17.32 6.58
C ILE A 56 -21.56 15.79 6.39
N THR A 57 -20.37 15.21 6.61
CA THR A 57 -20.10 13.78 6.39
C THR A 57 -19.81 13.00 7.68
N ARG A 58 -19.93 13.64 8.86
CA ARG A 58 -19.52 13.05 10.14
C ARG A 58 -20.29 11.77 10.50
N ASP A 59 -21.55 11.70 10.11
CA ASP A 59 -22.49 10.63 10.37
C ASP A 59 -22.56 9.59 9.23
N LEU A 60 -21.80 9.80 8.15
CA LEU A 60 -21.75 8.93 6.99
C LEU A 60 -20.43 8.14 6.97
N PRO A 61 -20.46 6.86 6.55
CA PRO A 61 -19.24 6.10 6.39
C PRO A 61 -18.38 6.78 5.31
N ALA A 62 -17.15 7.15 5.66
CA ALA A 62 -16.20 7.62 4.68
C ALA A 62 -16.00 6.51 3.63
N ALA A 63 -16.29 6.81 2.36
CA ALA A 63 -16.00 5.92 1.25
C ALA A 63 -14.50 5.58 1.29
N GLY A 64 -14.17 4.39 1.79
CA GLY A 64 -12.79 3.93 1.98
C GLY A 64 -12.46 3.26 3.32
N VAL A 65 -13.35 3.22 4.31
CA VAL A 65 -13.14 2.39 5.51
C VAL A 65 -14.01 1.15 5.43
N THR A 66 -13.50 0.10 4.78
CA THR A 66 -14.04 -1.26 4.91
C THR A 66 -14.10 -1.60 6.40
N ALA A 67 -15.31 -1.74 6.95
CA ALA A 67 -15.52 -2.19 8.31
C ALA A 67 -14.80 -3.54 8.54
N PRO A 68 -14.19 -3.78 9.73
CA PRO A 68 -13.47 -5.02 9.98
C PRO A 68 -14.45 -6.19 10.04
N SER A 69 -14.48 -7.04 9.01
CA SER A 69 -15.18 -8.32 9.06
C SER A 69 -14.36 -9.29 9.90
N VAL A 70 -14.87 -9.67 11.08
CA VAL A 70 -14.29 -10.76 11.88
C VAL A 70 -14.62 -12.08 11.18
N SER A 71 -13.63 -12.72 10.56
CA SER A 71 -13.78 -14.06 9.99
C SER A 71 -13.57 -15.12 11.08
N LEU A 72 -14.65 -15.81 11.46
CA LEU A 72 -14.64 -16.97 12.36
C LEU A 72 -14.22 -18.23 11.59
N THR A 73 -13.02 -18.24 11.01
CA THR A 73 -12.45 -19.45 10.38
C THR A 73 -11.25 -19.92 11.17
N LYS A 74 -11.41 -21.11 11.77
CA LYS A 74 -10.46 -21.82 12.62
C LYS A 74 -9.07 -21.94 11.99
N GLU A 75 -8.06 -21.53 12.75
CA GLU A 75 -6.63 -21.55 12.44
C GLU A 75 -6.17 -22.90 11.87
N GLY A 76 -5.71 -22.85 10.61
CA GLY A 76 -4.99 -23.92 9.96
C GLY A 76 -3.52 -23.52 9.78
N ALA A 77 -2.65 -24.18 10.53
CA ALA A 77 -1.20 -24.33 10.32
C ALA A 77 -0.37 -23.05 10.04
N ALA A 78 0.21 -22.51 11.12
CA ALA A 78 1.45 -21.71 11.20
C ALA A 78 2.11 -21.26 9.88
N GLY A 79 1.49 -20.30 9.19
CA GLY A 79 2.22 -19.33 8.37
C GLY A 79 2.90 -18.28 9.26
N PRO A 80 3.74 -17.40 8.72
CA PRO A 80 4.22 -16.22 9.45
C PRO A 80 3.01 -15.47 10.04
N ASP A 81 3.08 -15.09 11.32
CA ASP A 81 2.08 -14.22 11.92
C ASP A 81 2.22 -12.82 11.29
N TRP A 82 1.46 -12.61 10.22
CA TRP A 82 1.43 -11.34 9.47
C TRP A 82 0.80 -10.22 10.28
N SER A 83 -0.03 -10.54 11.27
CA SER A 83 -0.70 -9.55 12.10
C SER A 83 0.31 -8.67 12.85
N GLY A 84 1.39 -9.27 13.37
CA GLY A 84 2.48 -8.53 14.02
C GLY A 84 3.38 -7.71 13.08
N ARG A 85 3.26 -7.90 11.75
CA ARG A 85 4.04 -7.13 10.75
C ARG A 85 3.26 -5.95 10.19
N ILE A 86 1.94 -5.91 10.35
CA ILE A 86 1.10 -4.79 9.91
C ILE A 86 0.90 -3.87 11.11
N VAL A 87 1.74 -2.85 11.20
CA VAL A 87 1.86 -2.03 12.44
C VAL A 87 0.85 -0.89 12.48
N GLY A 88 0.31 -0.50 11.32
CA GLY A 88 -0.46 0.73 11.17
C GLY A 88 0.41 1.99 11.33
N GLY A 89 0.07 3.07 10.64
CA GLY A 89 0.74 4.38 10.79
C GLY A 89 1.63 4.81 9.62
N GLU A 90 2.45 5.85 9.84
CA GLU A 90 3.30 6.45 8.80
C GLU A 90 4.53 5.56 8.49
N GLY A 91 4.76 5.28 7.21
CA GLY A 91 5.93 4.51 6.77
C GLY A 91 7.24 5.27 7.01
N SER A 92 8.36 4.56 7.13
CA SER A 92 9.64 5.18 7.51
C SER A 92 10.15 6.19 6.47
N SER A 93 9.75 6.03 5.20
CA SER A 93 9.99 6.97 4.08
C SER A 93 9.08 6.64 2.91
N THR A 94 8.54 7.65 2.22
CA THR A 94 7.60 7.48 1.08
C THR A 94 8.27 7.40 -0.29
N TRP A 95 9.58 7.70 -0.38
CA TRP A 95 10.30 7.78 -1.65
C TRP A 95 11.76 7.33 -1.53
N ALA A 96 12.31 6.84 -2.64
CA ALA A 96 13.74 6.58 -2.82
C ALA A 96 14.17 6.93 -4.26
N VAL A 97 15.26 7.67 -4.41
CA VAL A 97 15.73 8.13 -5.72
C VAL A 97 17.21 7.84 -5.87
N ALA A 98 17.58 7.27 -7.02
CA ALA A 98 18.95 7.08 -7.45
C ALA A 98 19.14 7.66 -8.86
N VAL A 99 20.00 8.69 -8.97
CA VAL A 99 20.23 9.39 -10.24
C VAL A 99 21.42 8.82 -11.01
N MET A 100 22.55 8.61 -10.34
CA MET A 100 23.78 8.02 -10.91
C MET A 100 24.40 6.94 -9.99
N ALA A 101 23.64 6.50 -8.98
CA ALA A 101 24.09 5.61 -7.91
C ALA A 101 23.06 4.51 -7.68
N GLY A 102 23.15 3.80 -6.57
CA GLY A 102 22.11 2.86 -6.16
C GLY A 102 21.41 3.28 -4.87
N PHE A 103 20.18 2.81 -4.68
CA PHE A 103 19.50 2.87 -3.38
C PHE A 103 19.23 1.47 -2.84
N GLN A 104 19.25 1.33 -1.52
CA GLN A 104 18.90 0.08 -0.85
C GLN A 104 17.93 0.35 0.31
N ARG A 105 16.91 -0.52 0.41
CA ARG A 105 16.00 -0.59 1.57
C ARG A 105 15.98 -2.04 2.05
N LYS A 106 16.57 -2.29 3.22
CA LYS A 106 16.72 -3.64 3.81
C LYS A 106 16.57 -3.57 5.32
N GLY A 107 16.22 -4.71 5.93
CA GLY A 107 16.12 -4.86 7.38
C GLY A 107 14.75 -4.46 7.92
N HIS A 108 14.73 -3.95 9.15
CA HIS A 108 13.50 -3.53 9.83
C HIS A 108 13.14 -2.11 9.42
N TRP A 109 12.25 -1.99 8.45
CA TRP A 109 11.70 -0.70 8.00
C TRP A 109 10.21 -0.86 7.72
N THR A 110 9.46 0.24 7.85
CA THR A 110 8.01 0.23 7.64
C THR A 110 7.70 0.67 6.22
N MET A 111 7.18 -0.26 5.43
CA MET A 111 6.69 -0.04 4.08
C MET A 111 5.41 0.82 4.11
N PRO A 112 5.41 2.04 3.56
CA PRO A 112 4.21 2.88 3.50
C PRO A 112 3.18 2.29 2.54
N ARG A 113 1.93 2.79 2.63
CA ARG A 113 0.84 2.48 1.68
C ARG A 113 1.24 2.76 0.22
N ARG A 114 2.03 3.81 0.00
CA ARG A 114 2.55 4.19 -1.31
C ARG A 114 4.04 4.49 -1.19
N PHE A 115 4.83 3.79 -1.99
CA PHE A 115 6.27 3.97 -2.06
C PHE A 115 6.68 4.22 -3.50
N THR A 116 7.33 5.36 -3.75
CA THR A 116 7.82 5.69 -5.10
C THR A 116 9.33 5.51 -5.18
N CYS A 117 9.79 4.70 -6.12
CA CYS A 117 11.21 4.52 -6.41
C CYS A 117 11.56 4.93 -7.84
N LEU A 118 12.60 5.74 -7.96
CA LEU A 118 13.11 6.23 -9.25
C LEU A 118 14.59 5.89 -9.38
N ALA A 119 14.94 5.14 -10.44
CA ALA A 119 16.31 4.84 -10.84
C ALA A 119 16.56 5.38 -12.25
N LEU A 120 17.29 6.50 -12.35
CA LEU A 120 17.62 7.12 -13.64
C LEU A 120 18.81 6.42 -14.30
N CYS A 121 20.00 6.46 -13.71
CA CYS A 121 21.19 5.72 -14.14
C CYS A 121 21.75 4.94 -12.94
N GLY A 122 21.41 3.66 -12.79
CA GLY A 122 21.84 2.87 -11.62
C GLY A 122 20.88 1.76 -11.20
N GLY A 123 20.81 1.48 -9.89
CA GLY A 123 20.08 0.32 -9.38
C GLY A 123 19.32 0.57 -8.07
N GLY A 124 18.14 -0.01 -7.92
CA GLY A 124 17.36 0.01 -6.68
C GLY A 124 17.17 -1.38 -6.13
N GLU A 125 17.43 -1.61 -4.84
CA GLU A 125 17.05 -2.87 -4.19
C GLU A 125 16.09 -2.59 -3.03
N ILE A 126 14.92 -3.21 -3.08
CA ILE A 126 13.88 -3.14 -2.06
C ILE A 126 13.70 -4.54 -1.48
N ASP A 127 14.04 -4.73 -0.21
CA ASP A 127 13.92 -6.00 0.49
C ASP A 127 12.82 -5.92 1.55
N LEU A 128 11.71 -6.63 1.28
CA LEU A 128 10.54 -6.69 2.13
C LEU A 128 10.56 -7.87 3.10
N ARG A 129 11.62 -8.68 3.13
CA ARG A 129 11.65 -9.92 3.93
C ARG A 129 11.58 -9.69 5.44
N GLU A 130 12.23 -8.62 5.89
CA GLU A 130 12.27 -8.17 7.29
C GLU A 130 11.48 -6.87 7.49
N ALA A 131 10.80 -6.39 6.44
CA ALA A 131 10.00 -5.18 6.51
C ALA A 131 8.68 -5.42 7.25
N THR A 132 8.22 -4.37 7.92
CA THR A 132 6.86 -4.24 8.40
C THR A 132 6.04 -3.41 7.40
N PHE A 133 4.72 -3.50 7.47
CA PHE A 133 3.81 -2.87 6.52
C PHE A 133 2.91 -1.88 7.26
N ALA A 134 2.72 -0.70 6.67
CA ALA A 134 1.80 0.30 7.19
C ALA A 134 0.33 -0.14 7.00
N ASP A 135 0.05 -0.96 5.99
CA ASP A 135 -1.29 -1.40 5.62
C ASP A 135 -1.27 -2.80 4.98
N ARG A 136 -2.45 -3.43 4.88
CA ARG A 136 -2.66 -4.72 4.22
C ARG A 136 -2.50 -4.64 2.71
N GLU A 137 -2.65 -3.46 2.13
CA GLU A 137 -2.37 -3.22 0.72
C GLU A 137 -1.35 -2.09 0.60
N VAL A 138 -0.25 -2.37 -0.11
CA VAL A 138 0.81 -1.39 -0.36
C VAL A 138 1.16 -1.35 -1.84
N GLU A 139 1.47 -0.16 -2.33
CA GLU A 139 1.83 0.09 -3.72
C GLU A 139 3.29 0.54 -3.85
N ILE A 140 4.01 -0.08 -4.77
CA ILE A 140 5.37 0.26 -5.19
C ILE A 140 5.33 0.80 -6.61
N ASN A 141 5.46 2.11 -6.77
CA ASN A 141 5.63 2.73 -8.08
C ASN A 141 7.11 2.75 -8.45
N ALA A 142 7.53 1.84 -9.34
CA ALA A 142 8.90 1.65 -9.77
C ALA A 142 9.14 2.24 -11.17
N ILE A 143 9.98 3.28 -11.23
CA ILE A 143 10.38 3.94 -12.48
C ILE A 143 11.88 3.70 -12.70
N ALA A 144 12.23 2.89 -13.69
CA ALA A 144 13.61 2.63 -14.10
C ALA A 144 13.84 3.17 -15.52
N ILE A 145 14.93 3.90 -15.78
CA ILE A 145 15.19 4.51 -17.11
C ILE A 145 16.51 4.05 -17.76
N MET A 146 17.58 3.84 -17.01
CA MET A 146 18.84 3.25 -17.47
C MET A 146 19.44 2.45 -16.32
N GLY A 147 18.86 1.28 -16.04
CA GLY A 147 19.13 0.59 -14.79
C GLY A 147 18.15 -0.50 -14.42
N GLY A 148 18.18 -0.92 -13.16
CA GLY A 148 17.28 -1.96 -12.65
C GLY A 148 16.71 -1.65 -11.28
N ILE A 149 15.48 -2.09 -11.01
CA ILE A 149 14.91 -2.10 -9.65
C ILE A 149 14.55 -3.54 -9.30
N ASP A 150 15.15 -4.08 -8.25
CA ASP A 150 14.88 -5.40 -7.73
C ASP A 150 14.00 -5.30 -6.48
N VAL A 151 12.83 -5.91 -6.54
CA VAL A 151 11.90 -6.03 -5.42
C VAL A 151 11.93 -7.45 -4.89
N ILE A 152 12.44 -7.63 -3.67
CA ILE A 152 12.50 -8.92 -2.99
C ILE A 152 11.33 -9.01 -2.01
N VAL A 153 10.42 -9.95 -2.28
CA VAL A 153 9.26 -10.23 -1.44
C VAL A 153 9.47 -11.50 -0.61
N PRO A 154 9.03 -11.52 0.65
CA PRO A 154 8.98 -12.76 1.45
C PRO A 154 7.93 -13.74 0.90
N PRO A 155 8.08 -15.04 1.21
CA PRO A 155 7.06 -16.03 0.88
C PRO A 155 5.73 -15.71 1.58
N GLY A 156 4.62 -15.99 0.89
CA GLY A 156 3.26 -15.79 1.42
C GLY A 156 2.64 -14.42 1.11
N VAL A 157 3.42 -13.43 0.68
CA VAL A 157 2.89 -12.14 0.20
C VAL A 157 2.24 -12.31 -1.17
N GLU A 158 1.04 -11.75 -1.31
CA GLU A 158 0.40 -11.62 -2.61
C GLU A 158 1.11 -10.52 -3.41
N VAL A 159 1.54 -10.84 -4.62
CA VAL A 159 2.20 -9.90 -5.53
C VAL A 159 1.32 -9.71 -6.74
N VAL A 160 1.02 -8.45 -7.03
CA VAL A 160 0.29 -8.04 -8.24
C VAL A 160 1.17 -7.10 -9.03
N VAL A 161 1.52 -7.48 -10.25
CA VAL A 161 2.36 -6.67 -11.13
C VAL A 161 1.47 -5.98 -12.17
N ARG A 162 1.63 -4.67 -12.33
CA ARG A 162 0.88 -3.85 -13.31
C ARG A 162 1.79 -2.95 -14.15
N GLY A 163 3.10 -3.16 -14.07
CA GLY A 163 4.09 -2.32 -14.73
C GLY A 163 4.37 -2.72 -16.17
N ILE A 164 4.93 -1.80 -16.94
CA ILE A 164 5.27 -2.02 -18.36
C ILE A 164 6.75 -1.77 -18.64
N GLY A 165 7.37 -2.65 -19.42
CA GLY A 165 8.73 -2.47 -19.94
C GLY A 165 8.70 -1.92 -21.37
N VAL A 166 9.28 -0.74 -21.60
CA VAL A 166 9.44 -0.11 -22.92
C VAL A 166 10.93 -0.16 -23.27
N MET A 167 11.34 -1.02 -24.20
CA MET A 167 12.77 -1.34 -24.45
C MET A 167 13.51 -1.80 -23.17
N GLY A 168 13.03 -2.91 -22.58
CA GLY A 168 13.49 -3.46 -21.30
C GLY A 168 12.58 -4.61 -20.85
N GLY A 169 12.67 -5.02 -19.58
CA GLY A 169 11.83 -6.08 -19.01
C GLY A 169 11.12 -5.68 -17.72
N PHE A 170 9.84 -6.00 -17.58
CA PHE A 170 9.12 -5.91 -16.31
C PHE A 170 8.68 -7.32 -15.93
N ASP A 171 9.12 -7.81 -14.77
CA ASP A 171 8.90 -9.20 -14.39
C ASP A 171 7.48 -9.43 -13.89
N HIS A 172 6.76 -10.34 -14.57
CA HIS A 172 5.40 -10.76 -14.23
C HIS A 172 5.34 -12.21 -13.75
N GLN A 173 6.48 -12.89 -13.56
CA GLN A 173 6.49 -14.34 -13.24
C GLN A 173 5.87 -14.69 -11.89
N GLU A 174 5.81 -13.73 -10.96
CA GLU A 174 5.25 -13.92 -9.63
C GLU A 174 3.74 -13.59 -9.56
N GLU A 175 3.15 -13.16 -10.69
CA GLU A 175 1.73 -12.85 -10.85
C GLU A 175 0.87 -14.13 -10.77
N GLY A 176 -0.21 -14.07 -9.98
CA GLY A 176 -1.17 -15.19 -9.86
C GLY A 176 -0.86 -16.24 -8.80
N VAL A 177 0.22 -16.08 -8.01
CA VAL A 177 0.43 -16.90 -6.80
C VAL A 177 -0.42 -16.31 -5.66
N PRO A 178 -1.42 -17.04 -5.13
CA PRO A 178 -2.25 -16.54 -4.06
C PRO A 178 -1.41 -16.26 -2.80
N GLY A 179 -1.61 -15.09 -2.20
CA GLY A 179 -1.07 -14.81 -0.87
C GLY A 179 -1.68 -15.74 0.18
N VAL A 180 -0.95 -15.98 1.27
CA VAL A 180 -1.53 -16.67 2.41
C VAL A 180 -2.56 -15.76 3.10
N PRO A 181 -3.65 -16.30 3.67
CA PRO A 181 -4.65 -15.49 4.36
C PRO A 181 -4.01 -14.61 5.45
N GLY A 182 -4.29 -13.31 5.40
CA GLY A 182 -3.74 -12.32 6.35
C GLY A 182 -2.39 -11.72 5.97
N ALA A 183 -1.73 -12.20 4.90
CA ALA A 183 -0.56 -11.54 4.35
C ALA A 183 -0.91 -10.22 3.65
N PRO A 184 0.02 -9.25 3.63
CA PRO A 184 -0.17 -8.04 2.87
C PRO A 184 -0.12 -8.33 1.36
N ARG A 185 -0.83 -7.51 0.60
CA ARG A 185 -0.83 -7.45 -0.85
C ARG A 185 0.10 -6.34 -1.31
N VAL A 186 1.07 -6.69 -2.14
CA VAL A 186 2.06 -5.76 -2.70
C VAL A 186 1.76 -5.58 -4.19
N ILE A 187 1.33 -4.38 -4.56
CA ILE A 187 1.06 -3.99 -5.93
C ILE A 187 2.29 -3.28 -6.47
N ILE A 188 2.87 -3.78 -7.56
CA ILE A 188 4.06 -3.22 -8.18
C ILE A 188 3.62 -2.58 -9.50
N THR A 189 3.70 -1.25 -9.57
CA THR A 189 3.30 -0.41 -10.70
C THR A 189 4.51 0.33 -11.27
N GLY A 190 4.33 1.04 -12.39
CA GLY A 190 5.35 1.90 -12.99
C GLY A 190 5.85 1.40 -14.34
N PHE A 191 7.03 1.86 -14.73
CA PHE A 191 7.60 1.51 -16.04
C PHE A 191 9.12 1.39 -16.02
N ALA A 192 9.63 0.53 -16.89
CA ALA A 192 11.05 0.37 -17.16
C ALA A 192 11.35 0.82 -18.59
N LEU A 193 12.20 1.83 -18.76
CA LEU A 193 12.82 2.24 -20.01
C LEU A 193 14.30 1.81 -19.94
N TRP A 194 14.88 1.24 -21.01
CA TRP A 194 16.30 0.85 -21.12
C TRP A 194 16.88 0.16 -19.86
N GLY A 195 16.13 -0.80 -19.33
CA GLY A 195 16.37 -1.36 -18.00
C GLY A 195 15.36 -2.45 -17.63
N GLY A 196 15.23 -2.75 -16.34
CA GLY A 196 14.19 -3.67 -15.90
C GLY A 196 13.75 -3.54 -14.45
N VAL A 197 12.53 -4.00 -14.17
CA VAL A 197 12.02 -4.17 -12.81
C VAL A 197 11.83 -5.65 -12.56
N GLY A 198 12.60 -6.19 -11.62
CA GLY A 198 12.58 -7.59 -11.23
C GLY A 198 11.81 -7.80 -9.93
N VAL A 199 11.08 -8.90 -9.83
CA VAL A 199 10.38 -9.29 -8.59
C VAL A 199 10.81 -10.70 -8.23
N GLN A 200 11.31 -10.89 -7.02
CA GLN A 200 11.83 -12.18 -6.57
C GLN A 200 11.28 -12.58 -5.21
N ARG A 201 10.66 -13.77 -5.13
CA ARG A 201 10.37 -14.40 -3.84
C ARG A 201 11.62 -15.04 -3.23
N LYS A 202 11.98 -14.62 -2.01
CA LYS A 202 13.09 -15.22 -1.24
C LYS A 202 12.69 -15.45 0.21
N LEU A 203 13.04 -16.63 0.74
CA LEU A 203 12.87 -16.93 2.17
C LEU A 203 13.56 -15.88 3.05
N THR A 204 12.93 -15.62 4.20
CA THR A 204 13.50 -14.76 5.22
C THR A 204 14.79 -15.37 5.78
N ARG A 205 15.68 -14.53 6.33
CA ARG A 205 16.91 -15.01 6.97
C ARG A 205 16.61 -15.92 8.17
N ALA A 206 15.54 -15.63 8.91
CA ALA A 206 15.07 -16.41 10.05
C ALA A 206 14.63 -17.83 9.64
N GLU A 207 13.82 -17.97 8.59
CA GLU A 207 13.36 -19.28 8.10
C GLU A 207 14.52 -20.11 7.54
N LYS A 208 15.45 -19.50 6.78
CA LYS A 208 16.66 -20.19 6.31
C LYS A 208 17.50 -20.74 7.46
N ARG A 209 17.54 -20.03 8.59
CA ARG A 209 18.27 -20.48 9.79
C ARG A 209 17.56 -21.66 10.44
N ARG A 210 16.23 -21.60 10.62
CA ARG A 210 15.41 -22.71 11.15
C ARG A 210 15.55 -23.98 10.31
N LEU A 211 15.42 -23.89 8.99
CA LEU A 211 15.57 -25.03 8.06
C LEU A 211 16.96 -25.69 8.12
N ARG A 212 18.01 -24.91 8.35
CA ARG A 212 19.37 -25.43 8.55
C ARG A 212 19.51 -26.15 9.89
N GLU A 213 18.87 -25.64 10.94
CA GLU A 213 18.85 -26.25 12.26
C GLU A 213 18.05 -27.56 12.25
N GLU A 214 16.90 -27.60 11.56
CA GLU A 214 16.10 -28.82 11.35
C GLU A 214 16.86 -29.89 10.55
N ARG A 215 17.49 -29.52 9.43
CA ARG A 215 18.36 -30.47 8.69
C ARG A 215 19.48 -31.02 9.56
N ARG A 216 20.08 -30.19 10.41
CA ARG A 216 21.14 -30.61 11.32
C ARG A 216 20.64 -31.55 12.43
N GLN A 217 19.37 -31.47 12.82
CA GLN A 217 18.75 -32.37 13.80
C GLN A 217 18.28 -33.69 13.19
N LEU A 218 17.99 -33.73 11.89
CA LEU A 218 17.62 -34.96 11.17
C LEU A 218 18.82 -35.82 10.78
N ASP A 219 19.99 -35.20 10.58
CA ASP A 219 21.23 -35.85 10.14
C ASP A 219 22.17 -36.29 11.31
N GLY A 220 21.74 -36.15 12.58
CA GLY A 220 22.55 -36.44 13.78
C GLY A 220 21.90 -37.45 14.70
#